data_AF-A0A4Q2Y327-F1
#
_entry.id   AF-A0A4Q2Y327-F1
#
_cell.length_a   1.000
_cell.length_b   1.000
_cell.length_c   1.000
_cell.angle_alpha   90.00
_cell.angle_beta   90.00
_cell.angle_gamma   90.00
#
_symmetry.space_group_name_H-M   'P 1'
#
loop_
_entity.id
_entity.type
_entity.pdbx_description
1 polymer ?
#
loop_
_entity_poly.entity_id
_entity_poly.type
_entity_poly.pdbx_seq_one_letter_code
_entity_poly.pdbx_strand_id
1 'polypeptide(L)'
;MASPDKQIPCVKCATRMATNFIHDAGTGTSTAWCDECLLEDDAASASFAEQVKAARCRYCGGYPCSGGTNIFPLSGGAVPEYRWMCLSCAMEYHTRVRAAFSGMTGHRLTAVQQVALLREAEVTVERHMREFVRMRDN
;
A
#
# COMPACT_ATOMS: atom_id res chain seq x y z
N MET A 1 -34.60 11.79 -1.06
CA MET A 1 -34.89 11.06 -2.31
C MET A 1 -33.56 10.89 -3.04
N ALA A 2 -33.01 9.67 -3.05
CA ALA A 2 -31.75 9.38 -3.76
C ALA A 2 -32.02 9.35 -5.27
N SER A 3 -31.21 10.07 -6.04
CA SER A 3 -31.35 10.14 -7.50
C SER A 3 -30.94 8.80 -8.14
N PRO A 4 -31.70 8.28 -9.12
CA PRO A 4 -31.42 6.98 -9.74
C PRO A 4 -30.14 7.04 -10.58
N ASP A 5 -29.29 6.03 -10.39
CA ASP A 5 -28.25 5.50 -11.29
C ASP A 5 -27.74 6.42 -12.40
N LYS A 6 -26.68 7.19 -12.11
CA LYS A 6 -25.75 7.58 -13.17
C LYS A 6 -24.99 6.33 -13.59
N GLN A 7 -25.46 5.67 -14.64
CA GLN A 7 -24.71 4.59 -15.30
C GLN A 7 -23.41 5.18 -15.86
N ILE A 8 -22.27 4.66 -15.39
CA ILE A 8 -20.94 5.11 -15.79
C ILE A 8 -20.42 4.13 -16.85
N PRO A 9 -20.04 4.60 -18.05
CA PRO A 9 -19.46 3.72 -19.06
C PRO A 9 -18.06 3.24 -18.63
N CYS A 10 -17.70 2.03 -19.04
CA CYS A 10 -16.37 1.48 -18.84
C CYS A 10 -15.30 2.39 -19.48
N VAL A 11 -14.32 2.84 -18.70
CA VAL A 11 -13.24 3.72 -19.17
C VAL A 11 -12.36 3.03 -20.23
N LYS A 12 -12.17 1.71 -20.13
CA LYS A 12 -11.25 0.96 -20.99
C LYS A 12 -11.80 0.68 -22.38
N CYS A 13 -13.07 0.28 -22.49
CA CYS A 13 -13.67 -0.08 -23.79
C CYS A 13 -14.74 0.90 -24.30
N ALA A 14 -15.25 1.79 -23.44
CA ALA A 14 -16.34 2.73 -23.72
C ALA A 14 -17.64 2.11 -24.28
N THR A 15 -17.74 0.77 -24.34
CA THR A 15 -18.82 0.04 -25.03
C THR A 15 -19.82 -0.57 -24.04
N ARG A 16 -19.36 -0.91 -22.83
CA ARG A 16 -20.18 -1.54 -21.78
C ARG A 16 -20.27 -0.60 -20.57
N MET A 17 -21.27 -0.84 -19.71
CA MET A 17 -21.37 -0.15 -18.43
C MET A 17 -20.35 -0.71 -17.43
N ALA A 18 -19.80 0.17 -16.61
CA ALA A 18 -18.90 -0.22 -15.54
C ALA A 18 -19.69 -0.92 -14.43
N THR A 19 -19.16 -2.06 -14.00
CA THR A 19 -19.63 -2.87 -12.87
C THR A 19 -18.61 -2.89 -11.74
N ASN A 20 -17.36 -2.52 -12.02
CA ASN A 20 -16.24 -2.51 -11.09
C ASN A 20 -15.67 -1.10 -10.97
N PHE A 21 -15.34 -0.72 -9.73
CA PHE A 21 -14.72 0.57 -9.41
C PHE A 21 -13.38 0.30 -8.74
N ILE A 22 -12.32 0.53 -9.50
CA ILE A 22 -10.95 0.24 -9.08
C ILE A 22 -10.35 1.53 -8.57
N HIS A 23 -9.91 1.51 -7.32
CA HIS A 23 -9.15 2.61 -6.74
C HIS A 23 -7.67 2.23 -6.71
N ASP A 24 -6.85 3.00 -7.41
CA ASP A 24 -5.40 2.92 -7.30
C ASP A 24 -4.95 3.79 -6.13
N ALA A 25 -4.69 3.14 -4.99
CA ALA A 25 -4.19 3.81 -3.80
C ALA A 25 -2.83 4.50 -4.01
N GLY A 26 -2.05 4.10 -5.03
CA GLY A 26 -0.74 4.67 -5.33
C GLY A 26 -0.80 6.02 -6.02
N THR A 27 -1.80 6.23 -6.87
CA THR A 27 -2.04 7.50 -7.60
C THR A 27 -3.20 8.30 -7.03
N GLY A 28 -4.00 7.70 -6.14
CA GLY A 28 -5.24 8.28 -5.64
C GLY A 28 -6.34 8.35 -6.69
N THR A 29 -6.16 7.71 -7.85
CA THR A 29 -7.12 7.75 -8.95
C THR A 29 -8.11 6.59 -8.84
N SER A 30 -9.34 6.83 -9.29
CA SER A 30 -10.36 5.80 -9.39
C SER A 30 -10.79 5.65 -10.85
N THR A 31 -10.91 4.41 -11.30
CA THR A 31 -11.37 4.07 -12.65
C THR A 31 -12.56 3.10 -12.58
N ALA A 32 -13.43 3.18 -13.57
CA ALA A 32 -14.66 2.39 -13.63
C ALA A 32 -14.61 1.46 -14.85
N TRP A 33 -14.59 0.14 -14.63
CA TRP A 33 -14.41 -0.87 -15.67
C TRP A 33 -15.58 -1.87 -15.70
N CYS A 34 -15.82 -2.49 -16.86
CA CYS A 34 -16.72 -3.65 -16.97
C CYS A 34 -15.98 -4.96 -16.65
N ASP A 35 -16.74 -6.02 -16.38
CA ASP A 35 -16.20 -7.31 -15.92
C ASP A 35 -15.15 -7.90 -16.88
N GLU A 36 -15.38 -7.88 -18.19
CA GLU A 36 -14.43 -8.51 -19.13
C GLU A 36 -13.15 -7.68 -19.27
N CYS A 37 -13.25 -6.35 -19.22
CA CYS A 37 -12.08 -5.48 -19.25
C CYS A 37 -11.23 -5.58 -17.99
N LEU A 38 -11.86 -5.86 -16.84
CA LEU A 38 -11.17 -6.21 -15.59
C LEU A 38 -10.49 -7.58 -15.71
N LEU A 39 -11.18 -8.61 -16.19
CA LEU A 39 -10.60 -9.95 -16.36
C LEU A 39 -9.43 -9.98 -17.34
N GLU A 40 -9.50 -9.22 -18.43
CA GLU A 40 -8.38 -9.05 -19.37
C GLU A 40 -7.19 -8.34 -18.73
N ASP A 41 -7.44 -7.39 -17.82
CA ASP A 41 -6.39 -6.69 -17.06
C ASP A 41 -5.79 -7.56 -15.97
N ASP A 42 -6.60 -8.34 -15.25
CA ASP A 42 -6.16 -9.32 -14.27
C ASP A 42 -5.32 -10.42 -14.93
N ALA A 43 -5.66 -10.83 -16.16
CA ALA A 43 -4.84 -11.73 -16.95
C ALA A 43 -3.50 -11.08 -17.35
N ALA A 44 -3.47 -9.78 -17.66
CA ALA A 44 -2.23 -9.02 -17.87
C ALA A 44 -1.45 -8.77 -16.56
N SER A 45 -2.14 -8.82 -15.41
CA SER A 45 -1.59 -8.77 -14.06
C SER A 45 -0.86 -10.05 -13.64
N ALA A 46 -0.77 -11.05 -14.53
CA ALA A 46 0.18 -12.15 -14.41
C ALA A 46 1.62 -11.66 -14.14
N SER A 47 1.97 -10.46 -14.60
CA SER A 47 3.24 -9.79 -14.28
C SER A 47 3.41 -9.49 -12.77
N PHE A 48 2.34 -9.17 -12.05
CA PHE A 48 2.38 -8.95 -10.60
C PHE A 48 2.60 -10.26 -9.85
N ALA A 49 1.95 -11.34 -10.27
CA ALA A 49 2.17 -12.67 -9.69
C ALA A 49 3.63 -13.13 -9.83
N GLU A 50 4.26 -12.88 -10.99
CA GLU A 50 5.69 -13.16 -11.17
C GLU A 50 6.59 -12.24 -10.32
N GLN A 51 6.23 -10.96 -10.15
CA GLN A 51 6.92 -10.07 -9.22
C GLN A 51 6.82 -10.57 -7.77
N VAL A 52 5.67 -11.09 -7.34
CA VAL A 52 5.48 -11.67 -6.00
C VAL A 52 6.36 -12.91 -5.82
N LYS A 53 6.44 -13.79 -6.83
CA LYS A 53 7.28 -14.99 -6.79
C LYS A 53 8.76 -14.67 -6.70
N ALA A 54 9.21 -13.64 -7.43
CA ALA A 54 10.60 -13.18 -7.40
C ALA A 54 10.92 -12.34 -6.15
N ALA A 55 9.90 -11.83 -5.45
CA ALA A 55 10.10 -10.96 -4.30
C ALA A 55 10.75 -11.68 -3.11
N ARG A 56 11.45 -10.88 -2.31
CA ARG A 56 12.07 -11.27 -1.05
C ARG A 56 11.62 -10.31 0.04
N CYS A 57 11.54 -10.82 1.27
CA CYS A 57 11.28 -10.01 2.44
C CYS A 57 12.30 -8.87 2.50
N ARG A 58 11.82 -7.62 2.56
CA ARG A 58 12.65 -6.42 2.60
C ARG A 58 13.72 -6.45 3.68
N TYR A 59 13.41 -7.04 4.83
CA TYR A 59 14.28 -6.97 6.00
C TYR A 59 15.19 -8.19 6.16
N CYS A 60 14.66 -9.41 6.00
CA CYS A 60 15.44 -10.64 6.25
C CYS A 60 15.72 -11.47 4.99
N GLY A 61 15.29 -11.04 3.80
CA GLY A 61 15.51 -11.76 2.54
C GLY A 61 14.72 -13.07 2.37
N GLY A 62 13.93 -13.49 3.37
CA GLY A 62 13.10 -14.71 3.31
C GLY A 62 11.93 -14.61 2.32
N TYR A 63 11.18 -15.70 2.16
CA TYR A 63 9.98 -15.70 1.31
C TYR A 63 8.89 -14.78 1.88
N PRO A 64 8.34 -13.85 1.07
CA PRO A 64 7.29 -12.97 1.52
C PRO A 64 5.95 -13.71 1.61
N CYS A 65 5.11 -13.33 2.57
CA CYS A 65 3.72 -13.80 2.66
C CYS A 65 2.72 -12.65 2.52
N SER A 66 3.19 -11.40 2.60
CA SER A 66 2.39 -10.21 2.40
C SER A 66 3.19 -9.15 1.64
N GLY A 67 2.48 -8.38 0.83
CA GLY A 67 2.97 -7.17 0.19
C GLY A 67 2.06 -6.02 0.57
N GLY A 68 2.64 -4.84 0.78
CA GLY A 68 1.85 -3.65 1.04
C GLY A 68 2.61 -2.39 0.68
N THR A 69 1.85 -1.34 0.38
CA THR A 69 2.38 -0.01 0.18
C THR A 69 3.00 0.51 1.48
N ASN A 70 4.19 1.09 1.39
CA ASN A 70 4.81 1.81 2.50
C ASN A 70 3.90 2.97 2.91
N ILE A 71 3.36 2.88 4.14
CA ILE A 71 2.34 3.80 4.62
C ILE A 71 2.87 5.22 4.87
N PHE A 72 4.17 5.38 5.13
CA PHE A 72 4.77 6.70 5.42
C PHE A 72 4.79 7.65 4.22
N PRO A 73 5.37 7.29 3.05
CA PRO A 73 5.29 8.12 1.85
C PRO A 73 3.84 8.29 1.38
N LEU A 74 3.02 7.23 1.48
CA LEU A 74 1.59 7.32 1.14
C LEU A 74 0.89 8.40 1.98
N SER A 75 1.13 8.42 3.30
CA SER A 75 0.53 9.42 4.21
C SER A 75 1.13 10.81 4.06
N GLY A 76 2.37 10.90 3.57
CA GLY A 76 3.08 12.16 3.32
C GLY A 76 2.88 12.74 1.92
N GLY A 77 2.07 12.11 1.06
CA GLY A 77 1.84 12.52 -0.32
C GLY A 77 3.03 12.28 -1.26
N ALA A 78 3.96 11.41 -0.88
CA ALA A 78 5.08 11.00 -1.72
C ALA A 78 4.75 9.72 -2.51
N VAL A 79 5.55 9.42 -3.55
CA VAL A 79 5.36 8.23 -4.38
C VAL A 79 5.46 6.97 -3.49
N PRO A 80 4.41 6.14 -3.46
CA PRO A 80 4.40 4.96 -2.63
C PRO A 80 5.36 3.88 -3.14
N GLU A 81 6.10 3.26 -2.22
CA GLU A 81 6.96 2.11 -2.48
C GLU A 81 6.26 0.83 -2.05
N TYR A 82 6.23 -0.20 -2.90
CA TYR A 82 5.72 -1.52 -2.54
C TYR A 82 6.75 -2.29 -1.70
N ARG A 83 6.32 -2.86 -0.57
CA ARG A 83 7.19 -3.60 0.36
C ARG A 83 6.67 -5.01 0.57
N TRP A 84 7.49 -5.98 0.19
CA TRP A 84 7.26 -7.40 0.43
C TRP A 84 7.88 -7.82 1.75
N MET A 85 7.12 -8.52 2.59
CA MET A 85 7.55 -8.93 3.92
C MET A 85 7.12 -10.37 4.20
N CYS A 86 7.97 -11.11 4.92
CA CYS A 86 7.54 -12.38 5.54
C CYS A 86 6.65 -12.09 6.76
N LEU A 87 5.91 -13.10 7.23
CA LEU A 87 4.89 -12.92 8.27
C LEU A 87 5.45 -12.27 9.54
N SER A 88 6.57 -12.80 10.03
CA SER A 88 7.24 -12.29 11.24
C SER A 88 7.66 -10.82 11.08
N CYS A 89 8.25 -10.45 9.94
CA CYS A 89 8.64 -9.07 9.70
C CYS A 89 7.43 -8.14 9.50
N ALA A 90 6.38 -8.61 8.84
CA ALA A 90 5.16 -7.84 8.63
C ALA A 90 4.46 -7.54 9.96
N MET A 91 4.32 -8.54 10.84
CA MET A 91 3.70 -8.36 12.16
C MET A 91 4.46 -7.33 13.02
N GLU A 92 5.79 -7.44 13.08
CA GLU A 92 6.59 -6.48 13.85
C GLU A 92 6.54 -5.08 13.22
N TYR A 93 6.69 -4.99 11.89
CA TYR A 93 6.59 -3.71 11.17
C TYR A 93 5.26 -3.01 11.44
N HIS A 94 4.13 -3.72 11.28
CA HIS A 94 2.81 -3.13 11.51
C HIS A 94 2.58 -2.76 12.97
N THR A 95 3.13 -3.52 13.92
CA THR A 95 3.09 -3.17 15.35
C THR A 95 3.81 -1.84 15.60
N ARG A 96 4.99 -1.65 15.00
CA ARG A 96 5.79 -0.42 15.16
C ARG A 96 5.20 0.77 14.45
N VAL A 97 4.70 0.58 13.23
CA VAL A 97 3.93 1.57 12.49
C VAL A 97 2.76 2.06 13.33
N ARG A 98 1.95 1.14 13.88
CA ARG A 98 0.79 1.50 14.70
C ARG A 98 1.21 2.32 15.93
N ALA A 99 2.27 1.92 16.63
CA ALA A 99 2.79 2.65 17.77
C ALA A 99 3.25 4.08 17.39
N ALA A 100 3.93 4.23 16.27
CA ALA A 100 4.36 5.53 15.77
C ALA A 100 3.17 6.45 15.47
N PHE A 101 2.14 5.94 14.78
CA PHE A 101 0.93 6.70 14.48
C PHE A 101 0.13 7.09 15.71
N SER A 102 0.00 6.20 16.70
CA SER A 102 -0.64 6.53 17.98
C SER A 102 0.05 7.69 18.69
N GLY A 103 1.38 7.75 18.66
CA GLY A 103 2.17 8.85 19.25
C GLY A 103 2.01 10.20 18.55
N MET A 104 1.46 10.25 17.33
CA MET A 104 1.23 11.48 16.58
C MET A 104 -0.17 12.09 16.81
N THR A 105 -1.06 11.39 17.50
CA THR A 105 -2.44 11.87 17.74
C THR A 105 -2.50 12.92 18.86
N GLY A 106 -3.36 13.93 18.72
CA GLY A 106 -3.63 14.94 19.77
C GLY A 106 -2.91 16.28 19.62
N HIS A 107 -2.00 16.42 18.66
CA HIS A 107 -1.28 17.68 18.42
C HIS A 107 -1.87 18.46 17.23
N ARG A 108 -2.10 19.77 17.40
CA ARG A 108 -2.37 20.68 16.28
C ARG A 108 -1.06 20.95 15.55
N LEU A 109 -0.80 20.15 14.52
CA LEU A 109 0.40 20.22 13.70
C LEU A 109 0.08 20.91 12.37
N THR A 110 1.00 21.76 11.91
CA THR A 110 1.01 22.23 10.53
C THR A 110 1.34 21.08 9.57
N ALA A 111 0.99 21.21 8.28
CA ALA A 111 1.30 20.19 7.28
C ALA A 111 2.81 19.86 7.22
N VAL A 112 3.68 20.87 7.33
CA VAL A 112 5.14 20.67 7.34
C VAL A 112 5.58 19.84 8.55
N GLN A 113 5.00 20.10 9.73
CA GLN A 113 5.30 19.33 10.94
C GLN A 113 4.78 17.89 10.85
N GLN A 114 3.62 17.68 10.24
CA GLN A 114 3.09 16.33 9.99
C GLN A 114 4.02 15.52 9.09
N VAL A 115 4.47 16.10 7.97
CA VAL A 115 5.41 15.43 7.06
C VAL A 115 6.76 15.15 7.75
N ALA A 116 7.26 16.08 8.56
CA ALA A 116 8.50 15.88 9.33
C ALA A 116 8.37 14.71 10.31
N LEU A 117 7.27 14.64 11.06
CA LEU A 117 7.00 13.55 11.99
C LEU A 117 6.83 12.19 11.29
N LEU A 118 6.17 12.16 10.14
CA LEU A 118 6.04 10.93 9.34
C LEU A 118 7.41 10.41 8.88
N ARG A 119 8.30 11.31 8.45
CA ARG A 119 9.67 10.93 8.05
C ARG A 119 10.50 10.42 9.23
N GLU A 120 10.42 11.08 10.37
CA GLU A 120 11.11 10.64 11.58
C GLU A 120 10.60 9.29 12.08
N ALA A 121 9.28 9.09 12.05
CA ALA A 121 8.65 7.82 12.36
C ALA A 121 9.13 6.71 11.41
N GLU A 122 9.21 6.98 10.11
CA GLU A 122 9.72 6.02 9.13
C GLU A 122 11.15 5.60 9.46
N VAL A 123 12.06 6.56 9.68
CA VAL A 123 13.46 6.27 10.04
C VAL A 123 13.55 5.41 11.31
N THR A 124 12.71 5.72 12.29
CA THR A 124 12.67 4.98 13.56
C THR A 124 12.20 3.54 13.37
N VAL A 125 11.12 3.33 12.60
CA VAL A 125 10.62 1.99 12.28
C VAL A 125 11.64 1.20 11.48
N GLU A 126 12.28 1.81 10.48
CA GLU A 126 13.31 1.15 9.68
C GLU A 126 14.51 0.70 10.51
N ARG A 127 15.01 1.56 11.41
CA ARG A 127 16.08 1.20 12.34
C ARG A 127 15.69 0.03 13.22
N HIS A 128 14.49 0.09 13.82
CA HIS A 128 13.95 -0.99 14.65
C HIS A 128 13.90 -2.31 13.89
N MET A 129 13.38 -2.32 12.65
CA MET A 129 13.26 -3.55 11.88
C MET A 129 14.60 -4.20 11.58
N ARG A 130 15.65 -3.41 11.31
CA ARG A 130 17.02 -3.93 11.12
C ARG A 130 17.56 -4.57 12.39
N GLU A 131 17.34 -3.93 13.54
CA GLU A 131 17.75 -4.47 14.83
C GLU A 131 16.97 -5.73 15.20
N PHE A 132 15.66 -5.74 14.99
CA PHE A 132 14.80 -6.89 15.22
C PHE A 132 15.26 -8.11 14.43
N VAL A 133 15.50 -7.98 13.12
CA VAL A 133 16.00 -9.08 12.28
C VAL A 133 17.37 -9.55 12.77
N ARG A 134 18.29 -8.62 13.07
CA ARG A 134 19.61 -8.96 13.62
C ARG A 134 19.52 -9.74 14.93
N MET A 135 18.58 -9.40 15.82
CA MET A 135 18.43 -10.09 17.10
C MET A 135 17.67 -11.42 17.02
N ARG A 136 16.75 -11.55 16.07
CA ARG A 136 15.96 -12.78 15.87
C ARG A 136 16.77 -13.87 15.17
N ASP A 137 17.63 -13.47 14.23
CA ASP A 137 18.36 -14.38 13.34
C ASP A 137 19.81 -14.66 13.82
N ASN A 138 20.23 -14.06 14.94
CA ASN A 138 21.46 -14.38 15.69
C ASN A 138 21.16 -15.41 16.79
#